data_AF-A0A0W0Z1D1-F1
#
_entry.id   AF-A0A0W0Z1D1-F1
#
_cell.length_a   1.000
_cell.length_b   1.000
_cell.length_c   1.000
_cell.angle_alpha   90.00
_cell.angle_beta   90.00
_cell.angle_gamma   90.00
#
_symmetry.space_group_name_H-M   'P 1'
#
loop_
_entity.id
_entity.type
_entity.pdbx_description
1 polymer ?
#
loop_
_entity_poly.entity_id
_entity_poly.type
_entity_poly.pdbx_seq_one_letter_code
_entity_poly.pdbx_strand_id
1 'polypeptide(L)'
;MIQNNWHYARPSLAKKYLDLFALGLTSARGLFARRRMGKTEFLKKDFIPAAEKAGYVVVYTNLWELEIDPATALVSEFYKMVEPKGFTKIWDKLNQSINFKKFKASGKIPGIGEGSVEADLLDPKRVTGTLLMEAMNSYDRKKIKMVLIIDEAQVLAYEENSHFAHALRAALDVRKEGIKVIFAGSSETTLRRMFGVASEPFYNWAPLESFELLGEDFVKAMVEKVNTISKFPLAINDGINAFEQLKNTPEFFRRFIEYYLSNPEQGPQSAIEHTKNKVFSDKNFHKQWSALLPTDMVVLSMIADGIKDLYGQYAIKRLGESLGVGGNVNKNTIQNSLRRLEKKNLITKIDYGTYQFEDETFSDWVKYKED
;
A
#
# COMPACT_ATOMS: atom_id res chain seq x y z
N MET A 1 25.41 0.80 18.50
CA MET A 1 24.24 0.42 17.69
C MET A 1 24.74 0.17 16.27
N ILE A 2 24.58 -1.05 15.74
CA ILE A 2 24.99 -1.34 14.36
C ILE A 2 24.02 -0.57 13.45
N GLN A 3 24.50 0.56 12.91
CA GLN A 3 23.76 1.33 11.92
C GLN A 3 23.46 0.39 10.74
N ASN A 4 22.21 0.37 10.27
CA ASN A 4 21.78 -0.51 9.18
C ASN A 4 22.49 -0.11 7.87
N ASN A 5 23.69 -0.66 7.66
CA ASN A 5 24.67 -0.24 6.65
C ASN A 5 24.30 -0.62 5.21
N TRP A 6 23.12 -1.24 4.98
CA TRP A 6 22.66 -1.72 3.68
C TRP A 6 21.63 -0.79 3.00
N HIS A 7 21.42 0.40 3.54
CA HIS A 7 20.64 1.44 2.87
C HIS A 7 21.45 2.08 1.73
N TYR A 8 20.82 2.28 0.58
CA TYR A 8 21.35 3.08 -0.52
C TYR A 8 20.64 4.43 -0.50
N ALA A 9 21.34 5.45 -0.03
CA ALA A 9 20.78 6.78 0.16
C ALA A 9 20.53 7.46 -1.19
N ARG A 10 19.42 8.19 -1.29
CA ARG A 10 19.00 8.94 -2.49
C ARG A 10 18.74 10.42 -2.17
N PRO A 11 19.75 11.14 -1.65
CA PRO A 11 19.60 12.54 -1.27
C PRO A 11 19.18 13.45 -2.43
N SER A 12 19.65 13.17 -3.65
CA SER A 12 19.27 13.91 -4.85
C SER A 12 17.77 13.79 -5.16
N LEU A 13 17.20 12.60 -4.98
CA LEU A 13 15.76 12.37 -5.19
C LEU A 13 14.93 13.06 -4.10
N ALA A 14 15.37 12.99 -2.83
CA ALA A 14 14.72 13.71 -1.73
C ALA A 14 14.72 15.22 -1.97
N LYS A 15 15.87 15.78 -2.37
CA LYS A 15 16.01 17.19 -2.73
C LYS A 15 15.09 17.58 -3.89
N LYS A 16 15.01 16.76 -4.94
CA LYS A 16 14.11 17.00 -6.08
C LYS A 16 12.66 17.19 -5.63
N TYR A 17 12.13 16.32 -4.77
CA TYR A 17 10.74 16.45 -4.30
C TYR A 17 10.54 17.69 -3.39
N LEU A 18 11.52 18.02 -2.55
CA LEU A 18 11.46 19.23 -1.71
C LEU A 18 11.51 20.51 -2.56
N ASP A 19 12.39 20.56 -3.56
CA ASP A 19 12.48 21.67 -4.50
C ASP A 19 11.15 21.85 -5.25
N LEU A 20 10.51 20.75 -5.68
CA LEU A 20 9.20 20.79 -6.33
C LEU A 20 8.11 21.37 -5.41
N PHE A 21 8.14 21.08 -4.11
CA PHE A 21 7.21 21.69 -3.16
C PHE A 21 7.54 23.17 -2.90
N ALA A 22 8.82 23.54 -2.89
CA ALA A 22 9.27 24.92 -2.72
C ALA A 22 8.87 25.82 -3.90
N LEU A 23 8.76 25.28 -5.12
CA LEU A 23 8.24 26.03 -6.28
C LEU A 23 6.79 26.51 -6.10
N GLY A 24 6.01 25.91 -5.20
CA GLY A 24 4.65 26.35 -4.89
C GLY A 24 3.59 26.05 -5.95
N LEU A 25 3.97 25.54 -7.14
CA LEU A 25 3.05 25.22 -8.24
C LEU A 25 2.03 24.14 -7.89
N THR A 26 2.34 23.31 -6.91
CA THR A 26 1.54 22.15 -6.50
C THR A 26 1.72 21.86 -5.03
N SER A 27 0.64 21.52 -4.34
CA SER A 27 0.65 21.12 -2.93
C SER A 27 0.77 19.60 -2.74
N ALA A 28 0.71 18.81 -3.81
CA ALA A 28 0.67 17.36 -3.70
C ALA A 28 1.40 16.63 -4.83
N ARG A 29 1.77 15.39 -4.55
CA ARG A 29 2.36 14.42 -5.49
C ARG A 29 1.83 13.02 -5.25
N GLY A 30 1.48 12.32 -6.33
CA GLY A 30 1.24 10.89 -6.32
C GLY A 30 2.48 10.14 -6.80
N LEU A 31 3.01 9.22 -5.99
CA LEU A 31 4.16 8.38 -6.31
C LEU A 31 3.72 6.92 -6.39
N PHE A 32 3.93 6.27 -7.53
CA PHE A 32 3.65 4.85 -7.67
C PHE A 32 4.89 4.05 -8.06
N ALA A 33 5.07 2.92 -7.40
CA ALA A 33 5.94 1.83 -7.83
C ALA A 33 5.42 0.54 -7.21
N ARG A 34 5.65 -0.59 -7.89
CA ARG A 34 5.29 -1.91 -7.38
C ARG A 34 5.86 -2.15 -5.97
N ARG A 35 5.29 -3.11 -5.25
CA ARG A 35 5.81 -3.51 -3.93
C ARG A 35 7.30 -3.89 -4.04
N ARG A 36 8.03 -3.68 -2.94
CA ARG A 36 9.45 -4.06 -2.80
C ARG A 36 10.45 -3.25 -3.63
N MET A 37 10.01 -2.17 -4.29
CA MET A 37 10.86 -1.29 -5.11
C MET A 37 11.64 -0.23 -4.32
N GLY A 38 11.57 -0.24 -2.98
CA GLY A 38 12.32 0.69 -2.12
C GLY A 38 11.63 2.04 -1.87
N LYS A 39 10.39 2.23 -2.32
CA LYS A 39 9.58 3.45 -2.09
C LYS A 39 9.45 3.82 -0.60
N THR A 40 8.98 2.90 0.24
CA THR A 40 8.82 3.13 1.68
C THR A 40 10.17 3.37 2.37
N GLU A 41 11.23 2.68 1.95
CA GLU A 41 12.57 2.90 2.50
C GLU A 41 13.06 4.30 2.16
N PHE A 42 12.90 4.75 0.91
CA PHE A 42 13.22 6.11 0.49
C PHE A 42 12.45 7.16 1.30
N LEU A 43 11.13 6.98 1.45
CA LEU A 43 10.31 7.90 2.23
C LEU A 43 10.84 8.02 3.66
N LYS A 44 11.07 6.89 4.34
CA LYS A 44 11.49 6.86 5.74
C LYS A 44 12.93 7.31 5.98
N LYS A 45 13.87 6.91 5.12
CA LYS A 45 15.32 7.09 5.37
C LYS A 45 15.95 8.25 4.61
N ASP A 46 15.34 8.70 3.52
CA ASP A 46 15.87 9.80 2.70
C ASP A 46 14.97 11.04 2.78
N PHE A 47 13.70 10.89 2.42
CA PHE A 47 12.81 12.04 2.26
C PHE A 47 12.41 12.67 3.59
N ILE A 48 11.96 11.88 4.58
CA ILE A 48 11.56 12.39 5.90
C ILE A 48 12.73 13.19 6.55
N PRO A 49 13.96 12.63 6.68
CA PRO A 49 15.06 13.39 7.27
C PRO A 49 15.41 14.66 6.49
N ALA A 50 15.33 14.62 5.16
CA ALA A 50 15.58 15.80 4.33
C ALA A 50 14.49 16.87 4.53
N ALA A 51 13.23 16.47 4.64
CA ALA A 51 12.09 17.37 4.87
C ALA A 51 12.16 18.02 6.27
N GLU A 52 12.47 17.24 7.29
CA GLU A 52 12.68 17.75 8.65
C GLU A 52 13.84 18.77 8.70
N LYS A 53 14.95 18.46 8.03
CA LYS A 53 16.08 19.40 7.89
C LYS A 53 15.70 20.67 7.12
N ALA A 54 14.74 20.59 6.20
CA ALA A 54 14.19 21.74 5.50
C ALA A 54 13.12 22.50 6.31
N GLY A 55 12.88 22.13 7.56
CA GLY A 55 11.97 22.82 8.49
C GLY A 55 10.51 22.39 8.39
N TYR A 56 10.21 21.27 7.73
CA TYR A 56 8.87 20.69 7.73
C TYR A 56 8.64 19.83 8.97
N VAL A 57 7.45 19.93 9.56
CA VAL A 57 6.91 18.87 10.41
C VAL A 57 6.38 17.76 9.50
N VAL A 58 6.84 16.54 9.70
CA VAL A 58 6.44 15.42 8.82
C VAL A 58 5.48 14.49 9.56
N VAL A 59 4.32 14.26 8.96
CA VAL A 59 3.35 13.25 9.39
C VAL A 59 3.42 12.09 8.40
N TYR A 60 3.85 10.92 8.85
CA TYR A 60 3.89 9.70 8.04
C TYR A 60 2.82 8.73 8.52
N THR A 61 2.00 8.21 7.60
CA THR A 61 1.05 7.14 7.89
C THR A 61 1.11 6.09 6.78
N ASN A 62 1.11 4.81 7.15
CA ASN A 62 0.93 3.71 6.22
C ASN A 62 -0.48 3.14 6.44
N LEU A 63 -1.35 3.30 5.44
CA LEU A 63 -2.76 2.91 5.57
C LEU A 63 -3.00 1.40 5.52
N TRP A 64 -1.97 0.60 5.21
CA TRP A 64 -2.07 -0.86 5.10
C TRP A 64 -1.52 -1.61 6.33
N GLU A 65 -0.55 -1.02 7.05
CA GLU A 65 0.10 -1.65 8.22
C GLU A 65 -0.78 -1.68 9.48
N LEU A 66 -1.88 -0.94 9.49
CA LEU A 66 -2.76 -0.83 10.65
C LEU A 66 -3.95 -1.77 10.46
N GLU A 67 -4.11 -2.76 11.34
CA GLU A 67 -5.37 -3.54 11.49
C GLU A 67 -6.57 -2.67 11.94
N ILE A 68 -6.36 -1.34 11.95
CA ILE A 68 -7.27 -0.30 12.37
C ILE A 68 -7.72 0.45 11.11
N ASP A 69 -8.92 1.01 11.11
CA ASP A 69 -9.42 1.74 9.95
C ASP A 69 -8.47 2.90 9.52
N PRO A 70 -8.35 3.18 8.21
CA PRO A 70 -7.43 4.19 7.65
C PRO A 70 -7.60 5.59 8.23
N ALA A 71 -8.81 5.90 8.70
CA ALA A 71 -9.15 7.20 9.23
C ALA A 71 -8.53 7.39 10.63
N THR A 72 -8.67 6.40 11.50
CA THR A 72 -7.99 6.36 12.80
C THR A 72 -6.47 6.38 12.66
N ALA A 73 -5.93 5.62 11.70
CA ALA A 73 -4.51 5.57 11.38
C ALA A 73 -3.92 6.98 11.17
N LEU A 74 -4.49 7.72 10.22
CA LEU A 74 -4.02 9.05 9.85
C LEU A 74 -4.19 10.06 10.98
N VAL A 75 -5.38 10.09 11.61
CA VAL A 75 -5.70 11.01 12.70
C VAL A 75 -4.72 10.82 13.87
N SER A 76 -4.41 9.56 14.22
CA SER A 76 -3.50 9.27 15.33
C SER A 76 -2.09 9.80 15.09
N GLU A 77 -1.52 9.59 13.91
CA GLU A 77 -0.19 10.09 13.54
C GLU A 77 -0.16 11.62 13.45
N PHE A 78 -1.24 12.22 12.94
CA PHE A 78 -1.36 13.66 12.88
C PHE A 78 -1.31 14.29 14.28
N TYR A 79 -2.08 13.75 15.23
CA TYR A 79 -2.08 14.27 16.60
C TYR A 79 -0.77 14.04 17.34
N LYS A 80 -0.09 12.89 17.13
CA LYS A 80 1.24 12.65 17.71
C LYS A 80 2.22 13.75 17.35
N MET A 81 2.19 14.21 16.10
CA MET A 81 3.11 15.23 15.60
C MET A 81 2.65 16.66 15.91
N VAL A 82 1.36 16.94 15.75
CA VAL A 82 0.83 18.31 15.89
C VAL A 82 0.51 18.65 17.33
N GLU A 83 0.00 17.74 18.16
CA GLU A 83 -0.38 18.02 19.54
C GLU A 83 -0.06 16.86 20.50
N PRO A 84 1.24 16.63 20.80
CA PRO A 84 1.68 15.46 21.58
C PRO A 84 1.02 15.36 22.97
N LYS A 85 0.73 16.51 23.60
CA LYS A 85 0.11 16.58 24.93
C LYS A 85 -1.38 16.20 24.93
N GLY A 86 -2.07 16.33 23.78
CA GLY A 86 -3.49 15.98 23.62
C GLY A 86 -3.71 14.54 23.16
N PHE A 87 -2.65 13.88 22.66
CA PHE A 87 -2.73 12.56 22.04
C PHE A 87 -3.35 11.48 22.94
N THR A 88 -3.03 11.46 24.24
CA THR A 88 -3.54 10.44 25.18
C THR A 88 -5.06 10.44 25.27
N LYS A 89 -5.68 11.61 25.46
CA LYS A 89 -7.14 11.76 25.54
C LYS A 89 -7.84 11.36 24.24
N ILE A 90 -7.21 11.59 23.11
CA ILE A 90 -7.76 11.25 21.78
C ILE A 90 -7.62 9.76 21.51
N TRP A 91 -6.49 9.17 21.89
CA TRP A 91 -6.27 7.73 21.82
C TRP A 91 -7.31 6.96 22.62
N ASP A 92 -7.67 7.46 23.81
CA ASP A 92 -8.74 6.87 24.62
C ASP A 92 -10.10 6.93 23.91
N LYS A 93 -10.45 8.06 23.27
CA LYS A 93 -11.69 8.19 22.47
C LYS A 93 -11.71 7.25 21.26
N LEU A 94 -10.59 7.14 20.54
CA LEU A 94 -10.46 6.26 19.38
C LEU A 94 -10.59 4.78 19.77
N ASN A 95 -9.92 4.36 20.85
CA ASN A 95 -10.00 2.98 21.35
C ASN A 95 -11.40 2.58 21.81
N GLN A 96 -12.14 3.51 22.42
CA GLN A 96 -13.55 3.27 22.77
C GLN A 96 -14.37 2.96 21.51
N SER A 97 -14.25 3.77 20.45
CA SER A 97 -14.98 3.57 19.18
C SER A 97 -14.64 2.23 18.51
N ILE A 98 -13.37 1.83 18.50
CA ILE A 98 -12.92 0.54 17.96
C ILE A 98 -13.51 -0.64 18.75
N ASN A 99 -13.52 -0.55 20.09
CA ASN A 99 -14.11 -1.59 20.93
C ASN A 99 -15.63 -1.71 20.73
N PHE A 100 -16.34 -0.60 20.50
CA PHE A 100 -17.76 -0.63 20.15
C PHE A 100 -18.02 -1.31 18.79
N LYS A 101 -17.12 -1.19 17.81
CA LYS A 101 -17.19 -1.91 16.52
C LYS A 101 -17.12 -3.43 16.71
N LYS A 102 -16.26 -3.90 17.62
CA LYS A 102 -16.18 -5.32 18.01
C LYS A 102 -17.44 -5.78 18.76
N PHE A 103 -17.99 -4.92 19.62
CA PHE A 103 -19.19 -5.24 20.42
C PHE A 103 -20.48 -5.32 19.59
N LYS A 104 -20.65 -4.48 18.56
CA LYS A 104 -21.76 -4.58 17.60
C LYS A 104 -21.66 -5.85 16.73
N ALA A 105 -20.45 -6.28 16.37
CA ALA A 105 -20.23 -7.53 15.63
C ALA A 105 -20.56 -8.78 16.46
N SER A 106 -20.52 -8.70 17.80
CA SER A 106 -20.89 -9.80 18.72
C SER A 106 -22.35 -9.81 19.19
N GLY A 107 -23.21 -8.92 18.66
CA GLY A 107 -24.67 -9.09 18.74
C GLY A 107 -25.34 -8.89 20.11
N LYS A 108 -24.75 -8.14 21.05
CA LYS A 108 -25.46 -7.72 22.29
C LYS A 108 -25.04 -6.33 22.75
N ILE A 109 -25.99 -5.41 22.81
CA ILE A 109 -25.92 -4.29 23.77
C ILE A 109 -27.30 -4.19 24.44
N PRO A 110 -27.43 -4.56 25.73
CA PRO A 110 -28.58 -4.17 26.54
C PRO A 110 -28.36 -2.75 27.08
N GLY A 111 -29.36 -1.86 26.89
CA GLY A 111 -29.50 -0.65 27.73
C GLY A 111 -29.09 0.71 27.14
N ILE A 112 -29.17 0.94 25.83
CA ILE A 112 -28.96 2.30 25.27
C ILE A 112 -30.30 3.04 25.24
N GLY A 113 -30.44 4.07 26.09
CA GLY A 113 -31.58 4.99 26.13
C GLY A 113 -31.56 5.97 24.97
N GLU A 114 -32.74 6.37 24.51
CA GLU A 114 -32.96 7.29 23.39
C GLU A 114 -32.56 8.73 23.78
N GLY A 115 -31.31 9.10 23.52
CA GLY A 115 -30.84 10.48 23.51
C GLY A 115 -30.28 10.85 22.14
N SER A 116 -30.87 11.85 21.49
CA SER A 116 -30.47 12.33 20.14
C SER A 116 -29.01 12.82 20.06
N VAL A 117 -28.39 13.15 21.20
CA VAL A 117 -26.99 13.59 21.30
C VAL A 117 -26.01 12.41 21.35
N GLU A 118 -26.44 11.23 21.84
CA GLU A 118 -25.61 10.01 21.83
C GLU A 118 -25.68 9.28 20.49
N ALA A 119 -26.79 9.39 19.75
CA ALA A 119 -26.92 8.86 18.39
C ALA A 119 -25.90 9.45 17.40
N ASP A 120 -25.49 10.71 17.57
CA ASP A 120 -24.45 11.34 16.74
C ASP A 120 -23.03 10.86 17.06
N LEU A 121 -22.78 10.39 18.29
CA LEU A 121 -21.54 9.72 18.70
C LEU A 121 -21.50 8.23 18.31
N LEU A 122 -22.63 7.68 17.84
CA LEU A 122 -22.80 6.26 17.52
C LEU A 122 -22.50 5.89 16.05
N ASP A 123 -22.23 6.87 15.18
CA ASP A 123 -21.74 6.65 13.82
C ASP A 123 -20.21 6.86 13.75
N PRO A 124 -19.41 5.77 13.65
CA PRO A 124 -17.95 5.86 13.58
C PRO A 124 -17.44 6.75 12.45
N LYS A 125 -18.18 6.83 11.33
CA LYS A 125 -17.79 7.68 10.18
C LYS A 125 -17.88 9.16 10.53
N ARG A 126 -18.89 9.56 11.32
CA ARG A 126 -19.03 10.94 11.83
C ARG A 126 -17.94 11.25 12.86
N VAL A 127 -17.66 10.31 13.76
CA VAL A 127 -16.61 10.46 14.79
C VAL A 127 -15.25 10.71 14.15
N THR A 128 -14.83 9.93 13.15
CA THR A 128 -13.51 10.15 12.54
C THR A 128 -13.44 11.42 11.69
N GLY A 129 -14.53 11.83 11.05
CA GLY A 129 -14.64 13.14 10.39
C GLY A 129 -14.44 14.29 11.39
N THR A 130 -15.07 14.22 12.56
CA THR A 130 -14.91 15.22 13.63
C THR A 130 -13.48 15.26 14.18
N LEU A 131 -12.85 14.10 14.41
CA LEU A 131 -11.47 14.04 14.89
C LEU A 131 -10.46 14.58 13.86
N LEU A 132 -10.69 14.32 12.58
CA LEU A 132 -9.89 14.92 11.51
C LEU A 132 -10.02 16.46 11.53
N MET A 133 -11.23 16.98 11.67
CA MET A 133 -11.45 18.43 11.76
C MET A 133 -10.76 19.03 12.99
N GLU A 134 -10.87 18.39 14.15
CA GLU A 134 -10.16 18.83 15.36
C GLU A 134 -8.63 18.83 15.16
N ALA A 135 -8.07 17.79 14.55
CA ALA A 135 -6.64 17.70 14.26
C ALA A 135 -6.18 18.86 13.37
N MET A 136 -6.96 19.13 12.33
CA MET A 136 -6.71 20.18 11.36
C MET A 136 -6.85 21.59 11.97
N ASN A 137 -7.80 21.78 12.88
CA ASN A 137 -7.93 23.03 13.66
C ASN A 137 -6.72 23.24 14.58
N SER A 138 -6.18 22.18 15.20
CA SER A 138 -4.95 22.26 15.98
C SER A 138 -3.74 22.62 15.11
N TYR A 139 -3.69 22.14 13.87
CA TYR A 139 -2.69 22.54 12.89
C TYR A 139 -2.79 24.04 12.55
N ASP A 140 -3.98 24.55 12.25
CA ASP A 140 -4.20 25.95 11.84
C ASP A 140 -3.72 26.95 12.91
N ARG A 141 -3.85 26.59 14.18
CA ARG A 141 -3.36 27.40 15.32
C ARG A 141 -1.85 27.52 15.37
N LYS A 142 -1.10 26.55 14.85
CA LYS A 142 0.36 26.48 14.94
C LYS A 142 1.08 27.04 13.73
N LYS A 143 0.40 27.18 12.57
CA LYS A 143 0.96 27.70 11.30
C LYS A 143 2.31 27.07 10.92
N ILE A 144 2.45 25.77 11.16
CA ILE A 144 3.67 25.01 10.84
C ILE A 144 3.67 24.60 9.36
N LYS A 145 4.85 24.60 8.72
CA LYS A 145 5.02 23.96 7.41
C LYS A 145 4.99 22.45 7.62
N MET A 146 4.12 21.76 6.90
CA MET A 146 3.94 20.32 7.07
C MET A 146 4.10 19.56 5.76
N VAL A 147 4.67 18.36 5.84
CA VAL A 147 4.50 17.33 4.81
C VAL A 147 3.70 16.16 5.39
N LEU A 148 2.58 15.83 4.77
CA LEU A 148 1.80 14.63 5.05
C LEU A 148 2.16 13.55 4.04
N ILE A 149 2.71 12.44 4.49
CA ILE A 149 3.04 11.28 3.67
C ILE A 149 2.01 10.19 3.98
N ILE A 150 1.23 9.82 2.96
CA ILE A 150 0.25 8.75 3.02
C ILE A 150 0.78 7.60 2.17
N ASP A 151 1.40 6.60 2.81
CA ASP A 151 1.83 5.37 2.14
C ASP A 151 0.67 4.37 2.03
N GLU A 152 0.71 3.57 0.97
CA GLU A 152 -0.41 2.76 0.48
C GLU A 152 -1.72 3.56 0.32
N ALA A 153 -1.61 4.78 -0.21
CA ALA A 153 -2.71 5.72 -0.41
C ALA A 153 -3.88 5.17 -1.26
N GLN A 154 -3.66 4.12 -2.06
CA GLN A 154 -4.73 3.49 -2.82
C GLN A 154 -5.85 2.90 -1.94
N VAL A 155 -5.58 2.66 -0.66
CA VAL A 155 -6.60 2.27 0.34
C VAL A 155 -7.72 3.32 0.43
N LEU A 156 -7.42 4.60 0.17
CA LEU A 156 -8.43 5.68 0.16
C LEU A 156 -9.42 5.57 -1.01
N ALA A 157 -9.07 4.84 -2.07
CA ALA A 157 -9.92 4.64 -3.25
C ALA A 157 -10.93 3.51 -3.08
N TYR A 158 -10.86 2.76 -1.97
CA TYR A 158 -11.82 1.69 -1.69
C TYR A 158 -13.16 2.29 -1.25
N GLU A 159 -14.25 1.68 -1.72
CA GLU A 159 -15.64 2.16 -1.50
C GLU A 159 -15.95 2.37 -0.01
N GLU A 160 -15.48 1.46 0.84
CA GLU A 160 -15.63 1.53 2.31
C GLU A 160 -14.98 2.79 2.94
N ASN A 161 -13.97 3.36 2.29
CA ASN A 161 -13.22 4.53 2.75
C ASN A 161 -13.66 5.84 2.08
N SER A 162 -14.63 5.81 1.15
CA SER A 162 -15.06 6.96 0.35
C SER A 162 -15.42 8.20 1.19
N HIS A 163 -16.20 8.04 2.27
CA HIS A 163 -16.56 9.17 3.13
C HIS A 163 -15.35 9.83 3.79
N PHE A 164 -14.40 9.02 4.28
CA PHE A 164 -13.19 9.53 4.90
C PHE A 164 -12.30 10.23 3.85
N ALA A 165 -12.16 9.65 2.66
CA ALA A 165 -11.39 10.25 1.57
C ALA A 165 -11.97 11.61 1.14
N HIS A 166 -13.30 11.76 1.07
CA HIS A 166 -13.94 13.05 0.82
C HIS A 166 -13.67 14.07 1.94
N ALA A 167 -13.78 13.66 3.20
CA ALA A 167 -13.49 14.53 4.34
C ALA A 167 -12.02 14.97 4.38
N LEU A 168 -11.09 14.04 4.13
CA LEU A 168 -9.66 14.28 4.05
C LEU A 168 -9.32 15.26 2.93
N ARG A 169 -9.89 15.07 1.73
CA ARG A 169 -9.72 16.03 0.64
C ARG A 169 -10.19 17.43 1.06
N ALA A 170 -11.41 17.55 1.57
CA ALA A 170 -11.98 18.86 1.93
C ALA A 170 -11.10 19.57 2.97
N ALA A 171 -10.56 18.82 3.94
CA ALA A 171 -9.63 19.34 4.94
C ALA A 171 -8.31 19.81 4.32
N LEU A 172 -7.75 19.08 3.35
CA LEU A 172 -6.50 19.46 2.70
C LEU A 172 -6.66 20.59 1.68
N ASP A 173 -7.82 20.70 1.02
CA ASP A 173 -8.09 21.69 -0.03
C ASP A 173 -7.93 23.14 0.47
N VAL A 174 -8.35 23.42 1.71
CA VAL A 174 -8.22 24.75 2.32
C VAL A 174 -6.83 25.00 2.93
N ARG A 175 -5.91 24.02 2.89
CA ARG A 175 -4.58 24.06 3.54
C ARG A 175 -3.42 23.81 2.58
N LYS A 176 -3.64 23.91 1.27
CA LYS A 176 -2.62 23.65 0.22
C LYS A 176 -1.34 24.49 0.35
N GLU A 177 -1.44 25.67 0.95
CA GLU A 177 -0.29 26.53 1.20
C GLU A 177 0.65 25.95 2.27
N GLY A 178 0.08 25.49 3.39
CA GLY A 178 0.83 25.06 4.57
C GLY A 178 1.08 23.55 4.67
N ILE A 179 0.23 22.72 4.06
CA ILE A 179 0.35 21.26 4.03
C ILE A 179 0.71 20.81 2.62
N LYS A 180 1.88 20.20 2.48
CA LYS A 180 2.28 19.46 1.29
C LYS A 180 1.98 17.98 1.48
N VAL A 181 1.62 17.26 0.41
CA VAL A 181 1.19 15.87 0.52
C VAL A 181 1.90 14.97 -0.47
N ILE A 182 2.36 13.81 0.00
CA ILE A 182 2.83 12.70 -0.84
C ILE A 182 1.85 11.54 -0.66
N PHE A 183 1.18 11.15 -1.74
CA PHE A 183 0.44 9.89 -1.82
C PHE A 183 1.35 8.84 -2.45
N ALA A 184 1.84 7.92 -1.64
CA ALA A 184 2.64 6.80 -2.11
C ALA A 184 1.76 5.56 -2.19
N GLY A 185 1.86 4.78 -3.26
CA GLY A 185 1.06 3.56 -3.40
C GLY A 185 1.72 2.50 -4.27
N SER A 186 1.33 1.25 -4.06
CA SER A 186 1.88 0.11 -4.81
C SER A 186 1.03 -0.29 -6.01
N SER A 187 -0.26 0.05 -6.02
CA SER A 187 -1.16 -0.13 -7.17
C SER A 187 -1.21 1.13 -8.02
N GLU A 188 -0.51 1.10 -9.16
CA GLU A 188 -0.59 2.16 -10.17
C GLU A 188 -2.02 2.34 -10.68
N THR A 189 -2.70 1.25 -11.02
CA THR A 189 -4.07 1.26 -11.55
C THR A 189 -5.03 1.96 -10.59
N THR A 190 -4.97 1.61 -9.31
CA THR A 190 -5.87 2.19 -8.30
C THR A 190 -5.54 3.66 -8.03
N LEU A 191 -4.26 4.04 -7.96
CA LEU A 191 -3.89 5.45 -7.83
C LEU A 191 -4.28 6.27 -9.07
N ARG A 192 -4.10 5.73 -10.28
CA ARG A 192 -4.55 6.37 -11.53
C ARG A 192 -6.05 6.62 -11.51
N ARG A 193 -6.85 5.64 -11.08
CA ARG A 193 -8.29 5.81 -10.89
C ARG A 193 -8.58 6.91 -9.87
N MET A 194 -7.98 6.82 -8.68
CA MET A 194 -8.18 7.76 -7.56
C MET A 194 -7.97 9.23 -7.97
N PHE A 195 -6.97 9.52 -8.81
CA PHE A 195 -6.69 10.88 -9.29
C PHE A 195 -7.32 11.22 -10.64
N GLY A 196 -7.71 10.22 -11.45
CA GLY A 196 -8.12 10.40 -12.84
C GLY A 196 -9.62 10.29 -13.11
N VAL A 197 -10.42 9.77 -12.18
CA VAL A 197 -11.86 9.59 -12.36
C VAL A 197 -12.64 10.67 -11.60
N ALA A 198 -13.56 11.35 -12.28
CA ALA A 198 -14.28 12.51 -11.74
C ALA A 198 -15.15 12.21 -10.50
N SER A 199 -15.62 10.97 -10.36
CA SER A 199 -16.39 10.54 -9.19
C SER A 199 -15.52 10.23 -7.97
N GLU A 200 -14.20 10.14 -8.13
CA GLU A 200 -13.29 9.83 -7.03
C GLU A 200 -13.01 11.06 -6.16
N PRO A 201 -12.88 10.90 -4.83
CA PRO A 201 -12.63 12.00 -3.92
C PRO A 201 -11.42 12.83 -4.36
N PHE A 202 -10.28 12.23 -4.69
CA PHE A 202 -9.05 12.93 -5.02
C PHE A 202 -8.88 13.26 -6.52
N TYR A 203 -9.97 13.31 -7.30
CA TYR A 203 -9.91 13.69 -8.71
C TYR A 203 -9.11 14.98 -8.95
N ASN A 204 -8.12 14.92 -9.84
CA ASN A 204 -7.19 16.01 -10.20
C ASN A 204 -6.49 16.69 -9.00
N TRP A 205 -6.34 16.00 -7.87
CA TRP A 205 -5.76 16.60 -6.67
C TRP A 205 -4.22 16.59 -6.65
N ALA A 206 -3.61 15.57 -7.25
CA ALA A 206 -2.16 15.46 -7.36
C ALA A 206 -1.77 14.89 -8.74
N PRO A 207 -0.71 15.40 -9.37
CA PRO A 207 -0.12 14.72 -10.52
C PRO A 207 0.47 13.39 -10.06
N LEU A 208 0.19 12.33 -10.82
CA LEU A 208 0.70 10.99 -10.57
C LEU A 208 1.96 10.76 -11.42
N GLU A 209 3.06 10.42 -10.77
CA GLU A 209 4.36 10.17 -11.39
C GLU A 209 4.93 8.83 -10.95
N SER A 210 5.67 8.18 -11.87
CA SER A 210 6.39 6.94 -11.56
C SER A 210 7.49 7.23 -10.57
N PHE A 211 7.54 6.44 -9.50
CA PHE A 211 8.66 6.50 -8.56
C PHE A 211 9.92 5.99 -9.26
N GLU A 212 10.98 6.81 -9.20
CA GLU A 212 12.27 6.50 -9.82
C GLU A 212 12.84 5.22 -9.20
N LEU A 213 13.01 4.16 -9.99
CA LEU A 213 13.45 2.85 -9.50
C LEU A 213 14.95 2.82 -9.20
N LEU A 214 15.36 1.84 -8.38
CA LEU A 214 16.77 1.55 -8.15
C LEU A 214 17.33 0.80 -9.37
N GLY A 215 18.48 1.26 -9.88
CA GLY A 215 19.12 0.71 -11.08
C GLY A 215 20.56 0.26 -10.83
N GLU A 216 21.40 0.36 -11.84
CA GLU A 216 22.81 -0.08 -11.76
C GLU A 216 23.59 0.59 -10.62
N ASP A 217 23.37 1.86 -10.34
CA ASP A 217 24.12 2.57 -9.29
C ASP A 217 23.85 1.99 -7.90
N PHE A 218 22.64 1.48 -7.68
CA PHE A 218 22.30 0.72 -6.49
C PHE A 218 23.06 -0.62 -6.44
N VAL A 219 23.13 -1.34 -7.56
CA VAL A 219 23.88 -2.60 -7.66
C VAL A 219 25.36 -2.35 -7.38
N LYS A 220 25.96 -1.35 -8.03
CA LYS A 220 27.37 -0.94 -7.83
C LYS A 220 27.65 -0.68 -6.35
N ALA A 221 26.86 0.16 -5.71
CA ALA A 221 27.05 0.48 -4.29
C ALA A 221 26.90 -0.73 -3.35
N MET A 222 26.02 -1.68 -3.68
CA MET A 222 25.87 -2.90 -2.88
C MET A 222 27.02 -3.88 -3.08
N VAL A 223 27.50 -4.03 -4.32
CA VAL A 223 28.68 -4.85 -4.64
C VAL A 223 29.93 -4.27 -3.96
N GLU A 224 30.11 -2.95 -3.95
CA GLU A 224 31.19 -2.29 -3.22
C GLU A 224 31.15 -2.62 -1.72
N LYS A 225 29.96 -2.60 -1.11
CA LYS A 225 29.79 -3.00 0.30
C LYS A 225 30.14 -4.47 0.54
N VAL A 226 29.69 -5.37 -0.33
CA VAL A 226 30.07 -6.79 -0.30
C VAL A 226 31.59 -6.93 -0.35
N ASN A 227 32.25 -6.25 -1.29
CA ASN A 227 33.69 -6.35 -1.50
C ASN A 227 34.50 -5.70 -0.37
N THR A 228 33.90 -4.82 0.42
CA THR A 228 34.53 -4.24 1.61
C THR A 228 34.54 -5.20 2.80
N ILE A 229 33.55 -6.11 2.88
CA ILE A 229 33.34 -6.96 4.07
C ILE A 229 33.61 -8.44 3.83
N SER A 230 33.58 -8.89 2.58
CA SER A 230 33.73 -10.30 2.20
C SER A 230 35.16 -10.60 1.77
N LYS A 231 35.65 -11.80 2.11
CA LYS A 231 36.88 -12.36 1.54
C LYS A 231 36.69 -12.89 0.12
N PHE A 232 35.43 -13.08 -0.30
CA PHE A 232 35.04 -13.51 -1.62
C PHE A 232 34.38 -12.32 -2.34
N PRO A 233 35.12 -11.63 -3.24
CA PRO A 233 34.59 -10.48 -3.93
C PRO A 233 33.52 -10.91 -4.95
N LEU A 234 32.43 -10.15 -4.99
CA LEU A 234 31.42 -10.26 -6.02
C LEU A 234 31.81 -9.36 -7.19
N ALA A 235 31.87 -9.93 -8.40
CA ALA A 235 32.10 -9.13 -9.61
C ALA A 235 30.85 -8.27 -9.92
N ILE A 236 31.07 -7.05 -10.40
CA ILE A 236 29.96 -6.14 -10.73
C ILE A 236 29.02 -6.74 -11.79
N ASN A 237 29.57 -7.44 -12.79
CA ASN A 237 28.77 -8.08 -13.83
C ASN A 237 27.87 -9.19 -13.27
N ASP A 238 28.34 -9.94 -12.26
CA ASP A 238 27.51 -10.94 -11.57
C ASP A 238 26.40 -10.28 -10.75
N GLY A 239 26.69 -9.14 -10.13
CA GLY A 239 25.68 -8.33 -9.43
C GLY A 239 24.60 -7.78 -10.38
N ILE A 240 24.99 -7.25 -11.54
CA ILE A 240 24.04 -6.74 -12.55
C ILE A 240 23.18 -7.88 -13.09
N ASN A 241 23.80 -9.00 -13.48
CA ASN A 241 23.10 -10.19 -13.95
C ASN A 241 22.10 -10.72 -12.89
N ALA A 242 22.52 -10.79 -11.62
CA ALA A 242 21.64 -11.20 -10.54
C ALA A 242 20.45 -10.24 -10.39
N PHE A 243 20.67 -8.92 -10.50
CA PHE A 243 19.59 -7.94 -10.39
C PHE A 243 18.56 -8.07 -11.51
N GLU A 244 19.02 -8.24 -12.74
CA GLU A 244 18.17 -8.47 -13.92
C GLU A 244 17.36 -9.77 -13.78
N GLN A 245 18.03 -10.88 -13.43
CA GLN A 245 17.39 -12.18 -13.23
C GLN A 245 16.37 -12.20 -12.08
N LEU A 246 16.49 -11.26 -11.13
CA LEU A 246 15.56 -11.04 -10.03
C LEU A 246 14.55 -9.92 -10.33
N LYS A 247 14.28 -9.68 -11.62
CA LYS A 247 13.29 -8.73 -12.12
C LYS A 247 13.50 -7.31 -11.58
N ASN A 248 14.75 -6.88 -11.43
CA ASN A 248 15.14 -5.56 -10.93
C ASN A 248 14.47 -5.18 -9.60
N THR A 249 14.23 -6.16 -8.71
CA THR A 249 13.56 -5.94 -7.42
C THR A 249 14.60 -5.80 -6.29
N PRO A 250 14.74 -4.61 -5.68
CA PRO A 250 15.77 -4.33 -4.67
C PRO A 250 15.76 -5.27 -3.46
N GLU A 251 14.58 -5.66 -2.98
CA GLU A 251 14.47 -6.62 -1.87
C GLU A 251 15.02 -8.00 -2.26
N PHE A 252 14.74 -8.47 -3.48
CA PHE A 252 15.22 -9.77 -3.95
C PHE A 252 16.73 -9.75 -4.13
N PHE A 253 17.27 -8.64 -4.64
CA PHE A 253 18.72 -8.47 -4.74
C PHE A 253 19.42 -8.49 -3.37
N ARG A 254 18.81 -7.89 -2.35
CA ARG A 254 19.34 -7.97 -0.97
C ARG A 254 19.32 -9.40 -0.44
N ARG A 255 18.28 -10.19 -0.72
CA ARG A 255 18.23 -11.62 -0.36
C ARG A 255 19.29 -12.44 -1.09
N PHE A 256 19.58 -12.09 -2.35
CA PHE A 256 20.70 -12.66 -3.10
C PHE A 256 22.04 -12.36 -2.42
N ILE A 257 22.29 -11.10 -2.06
CA ILE A 257 23.51 -10.70 -1.34
C ILE A 257 23.62 -11.42 0.01
N GLU A 258 22.53 -11.47 0.78
CA GLU A 258 22.48 -12.16 2.07
C GLU A 258 22.88 -13.65 1.92
N TYR A 259 22.33 -14.32 0.92
CA TYR A 259 22.66 -15.72 0.66
C TYR A 259 24.11 -15.90 0.17
N TYR A 260 24.57 -15.05 -0.75
CA TYR A 260 25.93 -15.06 -1.27
C TYR A 260 26.97 -14.85 -0.17
N LEU A 261 26.74 -13.88 0.73
CA LEU A 261 27.62 -13.64 1.87
C LEU A 261 27.63 -14.81 2.87
N SER A 262 26.54 -15.55 2.95
CA SER A 262 26.41 -16.72 3.85
C SER A 262 26.99 -18.00 3.26
N ASN A 263 27.08 -18.11 1.92
CA ASN A 263 27.54 -19.29 1.20
C ASN A 263 28.44 -18.92 0.01
N PRO A 264 29.52 -18.14 0.24
CA PRO A 264 30.30 -17.58 -0.86
C PRO A 264 30.99 -18.63 -1.73
N GLU A 265 31.30 -19.81 -1.17
CA GLU A 265 31.91 -20.94 -1.87
C GLU A 265 31.02 -21.54 -2.97
N GLN A 266 29.70 -21.33 -2.90
CA GLN A 266 28.75 -21.82 -3.90
C GLN A 266 28.65 -20.89 -5.12
N GLY A 267 29.21 -19.68 -5.01
CA GLY A 267 29.23 -18.69 -6.09
C GLY A 267 27.89 -17.98 -6.33
N PRO A 268 27.89 -16.96 -7.21
CA PRO A 268 26.74 -16.10 -7.47
C PRO A 268 25.57 -16.82 -8.14
N GLN A 269 25.82 -17.80 -9.02
CA GLN A 269 24.73 -18.53 -9.69
C GLN A 269 23.87 -19.32 -8.70
N SER A 270 24.49 -20.04 -7.74
CA SER A 270 23.74 -20.72 -6.67
C SER A 270 22.88 -19.75 -5.86
N ALA A 271 23.42 -18.56 -5.55
CA ALA A 271 22.68 -17.53 -4.83
C ALA A 271 21.47 -16.98 -5.61
N ILE A 272 21.59 -16.83 -6.93
CA ILE A 272 20.48 -16.43 -7.81
C ILE A 272 19.40 -17.52 -7.80
N GLU A 273 19.77 -18.78 -8.02
CA GLU A 273 18.84 -19.91 -8.05
C GLU A 273 18.11 -20.08 -6.71
N HIS A 274 18.84 -20.04 -5.60
CA HIS A 274 18.25 -20.09 -4.27
C HIS A 274 17.26 -18.94 -4.06
N THR A 275 17.63 -17.72 -4.44
CA THR A 275 16.75 -16.55 -4.29
C THR A 275 15.50 -16.67 -5.15
N LYS A 276 15.63 -17.12 -6.41
CA LYS A 276 14.49 -17.40 -7.29
C LYS A 276 13.58 -18.45 -6.68
N ASN A 277 14.13 -19.57 -6.23
CA ASN A 277 13.37 -20.65 -5.59
C ASN A 277 12.65 -20.20 -4.32
N LYS A 278 13.19 -19.24 -3.56
CA LYS A 278 12.56 -18.74 -2.34
C LYS A 278 11.49 -17.67 -2.62
N VAL A 279 11.76 -16.78 -3.58
CA VAL A 279 10.94 -15.61 -3.88
C VAL A 279 9.81 -15.92 -4.86
N PHE A 280 10.12 -16.68 -5.90
CA PHE A 280 9.19 -17.13 -6.92
C PHE A 280 8.76 -18.58 -6.64
N SER A 281 8.79 -19.03 -5.37
CA SER A 281 8.46 -20.41 -5.05
C SER A 281 7.03 -20.70 -5.47
N ASP A 282 6.94 -21.45 -6.57
CA ASP A 282 5.73 -22.12 -7.01
C ASP A 282 5.11 -22.90 -5.86
N LYS A 283 5.90 -23.44 -4.91
CA LYS A 283 5.35 -24.19 -3.77
C LYS A 283 4.39 -23.39 -2.91
N ASN A 284 4.68 -22.10 -2.64
CA ASN A 284 3.76 -21.27 -1.86
C ASN A 284 2.53 -20.90 -2.68
N PHE A 285 2.69 -20.53 -3.95
CA PHE A 285 1.58 -20.21 -4.83
C PHE A 285 0.71 -21.43 -5.16
N HIS A 286 1.30 -22.60 -5.39
CA HIS A 286 0.61 -23.88 -5.50
C HIS A 286 -0.13 -24.21 -4.21
N LYS A 287 0.49 -24.05 -3.03
CA LYS A 287 -0.22 -24.31 -1.76
C LYS A 287 -1.42 -23.37 -1.59
N GLN A 288 -1.24 -22.10 -1.92
CA GLN A 288 -2.30 -21.08 -1.88
C GLN A 288 -3.41 -21.38 -2.90
N TRP A 289 -3.03 -21.75 -4.13
CA TRP A 289 -3.91 -22.12 -5.23
C TRP A 289 -4.71 -23.38 -4.91
N SER A 290 -4.04 -24.48 -4.54
CA SER A 290 -4.66 -25.77 -4.20
C SER A 290 -5.58 -25.71 -2.98
N ALA A 291 -5.48 -24.66 -2.15
CA ALA A 291 -6.40 -24.41 -1.04
C ALA A 291 -7.68 -23.64 -1.44
N LEU A 292 -7.83 -23.28 -2.73
CA LEU A 292 -9.01 -22.60 -3.26
C LEU A 292 -10.06 -23.60 -3.73
N LEU A 293 -11.31 -23.15 -3.71
CA LEU A 293 -12.39 -23.90 -4.35
C LEU A 293 -12.25 -23.79 -5.88
N PRO A 294 -12.73 -24.77 -6.66
CA PRO A 294 -12.71 -24.70 -8.13
C PRO A 294 -13.35 -23.41 -8.67
N THR A 295 -14.44 -22.94 -8.06
CA THR A 295 -15.08 -21.66 -8.42
C THR A 295 -14.14 -20.48 -8.22
N ASP A 296 -13.37 -20.50 -7.13
CA ASP A 296 -12.47 -19.41 -6.74
C ASP A 296 -11.24 -19.36 -7.65
N MET A 297 -10.74 -20.53 -8.04
CA MET A 297 -9.68 -20.67 -9.04
C MET A 297 -10.11 -20.04 -10.38
N VAL A 298 -11.27 -20.42 -10.91
CA VAL A 298 -11.72 -19.90 -12.21
C VAL A 298 -11.98 -18.39 -12.15
N VAL A 299 -12.58 -17.88 -11.06
CA VAL A 299 -12.78 -16.44 -10.86
C VAL A 299 -11.44 -15.69 -10.78
N LEU A 300 -10.44 -16.22 -10.06
CA LEU A 300 -9.11 -15.63 -10.03
C LEU A 300 -8.43 -15.63 -11.40
N SER A 301 -8.52 -16.74 -12.16
CA SER A 301 -7.98 -16.79 -13.53
C SER A 301 -8.65 -15.75 -14.44
N MET A 302 -9.97 -15.54 -14.31
CA MET A 302 -10.66 -14.50 -15.06
C MET A 302 -10.15 -13.09 -14.71
N ILE A 303 -9.90 -12.82 -13.43
CA ILE A 303 -9.31 -11.55 -12.98
C ILE A 303 -7.87 -11.40 -13.51
N ALA A 304 -7.06 -12.47 -13.49
CA ALA A 304 -5.68 -12.47 -13.95
C ALA A 304 -5.58 -12.23 -15.48
N ASP A 305 -6.57 -12.71 -16.22
CA ASP A 305 -6.74 -12.45 -17.66
C ASP A 305 -7.27 -11.04 -17.96
N GLY A 306 -7.63 -10.27 -16.94
CA GLY A 306 -8.12 -8.90 -17.08
C GLY A 306 -9.61 -8.77 -17.42
N ILE A 307 -10.42 -9.82 -17.18
CA ILE A 307 -11.87 -9.76 -17.36
C ILE A 307 -12.48 -8.87 -16.27
N LYS A 308 -13.01 -7.71 -16.67
CA LYS A 308 -13.63 -6.74 -15.74
C LYS A 308 -15.09 -7.06 -15.42
N ASP A 309 -15.88 -7.44 -16.44
CA ASP A 309 -17.30 -7.78 -16.24
C ASP A 309 -17.45 -9.25 -15.83
N LEU A 310 -17.27 -9.52 -14.54
CA LEU A 310 -17.38 -10.86 -13.97
C LEU A 310 -18.83 -11.36 -13.91
N TYR A 311 -19.84 -10.50 -14.10
CA TYR A 311 -21.25 -10.87 -14.05
C TYR A 311 -21.89 -10.95 -15.45
N GLY A 312 -21.13 -10.63 -16.49
CA GLY A 312 -21.54 -10.69 -17.88
C GLY A 312 -21.70 -12.13 -18.41
N GLN A 313 -22.37 -12.26 -19.55
CA GLN A 313 -22.63 -13.57 -20.17
C GLN A 313 -21.34 -14.34 -20.47
N TYR A 314 -20.27 -13.64 -20.86
CA TYR A 314 -18.96 -14.25 -21.14
C TYR A 314 -18.35 -14.90 -19.89
N ALA A 315 -18.30 -14.18 -18.76
CA ALA A 315 -17.75 -14.70 -17.51
C ALA A 315 -18.59 -15.85 -16.95
N ILE A 316 -19.92 -15.75 -17.01
CA ILE A 316 -20.83 -16.83 -16.58
C ILE A 316 -20.62 -18.09 -17.42
N LYS A 317 -20.54 -17.93 -18.75
CA LYS A 317 -20.29 -19.06 -19.66
C LYS A 317 -18.94 -19.71 -19.38
N ARG A 318 -17.87 -18.92 -19.27
CA ARG A 318 -16.52 -19.41 -18.96
C ARG A 318 -16.49 -20.16 -17.63
N LEU A 319 -17.13 -19.62 -16.60
CA LEU A 319 -17.24 -20.29 -15.30
C LEU A 319 -17.99 -21.62 -15.40
N GLY A 320 -19.08 -21.64 -16.16
CA GLY A 320 -19.88 -22.83 -16.39
C GLY A 320 -19.13 -23.95 -17.12
N GLU A 321 -18.40 -23.58 -18.17
CA GLU A 321 -17.55 -24.49 -18.95
C GLU A 321 -16.40 -25.05 -18.09
N SER A 322 -15.67 -24.19 -17.37
CA SER A 322 -14.56 -24.63 -16.51
C SER A 322 -14.99 -25.51 -15.34
N LEU A 323 -16.23 -25.38 -14.87
CA LEU A 323 -16.76 -26.20 -13.77
C LEU A 323 -17.51 -27.46 -14.27
N GLY A 324 -17.66 -27.65 -15.58
CA GLY A 324 -18.38 -28.80 -16.16
C GLY A 324 -19.90 -28.77 -15.93
N VAL A 325 -20.47 -27.61 -15.59
CA VAL A 325 -21.91 -27.43 -15.31
C VAL A 325 -22.66 -26.68 -16.41
N GLY A 326 -21.97 -26.30 -17.49
CA GLY A 326 -22.54 -25.56 -18.62
C GLY A 326 -23.03 -24.16 -18.23
N GLY A 327 -23.89 -23.55 -19.05
CA GLY A 327 -24.35 -22.16 -18.87
C GLY A 327 -25.24 -21.87 -17.65
N ASN A 328 -25.49 -22.84 -16.76
CA ASN A 328 -26.42 -22.73 -15.63
C ASN A 328 -25.74 -22.27 -14.32
N VAL A 329 -24.77 -21.35 -14.39
CA VAL A 329 -24.13 -20.81 -13.19
C VAL A 329 -24.88 -19.59 -12.66
N ASN A 330 -25.37 -19.68 -11.42
CA ASN A 330 -26.02 -18.56 -10.74
C ASN A 330 -25.02 -17.43 -10.47
N LYS A 331 -25.41 -16.17 -10.73
CA LYS A 331 -24.63 -14.97 -10.38
C LYS A 331 -24.18 -14.94 -8.92
N ASN A 332 -24.98 -15.52 -8.01
CA ASN A 332 -24.63 -15.67 -6.59
C ASN A 332 -23.35 -16.49 -6.37
N THR A 333 -23.02 -17.43 -7.26
CA THR A 333 -21.78 -18.23 -7.18
C THR A 333 -20.55 -17.34 -7.32
N ILE A 334 -20.57 -16.42 -8.29
CA ILE A 334 -19.50 -15.45 -8.53
C ILE A 334 -19.39 -14.50 -7.33
N GLN A 335 -20.52 -13.97 -6.86
CA GLN A 335 -20.53 -13.07 -5.71
C GLN A 335 -19.97 -13.74 -4.43
N ASN A 336 -20.34 -15.00 -4.17
CA ASN A 336 -19.83 -15.75 -3.02
C ASN A 336 -18.33 -16.06 -3.17
N SER A 337 -17.87 -16.34 -4.39
CA SER A 337 -16.45 -16.52 -4.68
C SER A 337 -15.65 -15.26 -4.40
N LEU A 338 -16.09 -14.11 -4.93
CA LEU A 338 -15.46 -12.81 -4.72
C LEU A 338 -15.37 -12.46 -3.24
N ARG A 339 -16.45 -12.65 -2.47
CA ARG A 339 -16.44 -12.43 -1.01
C ARG A 339 -15.43 -13.33 -0.27
N ARG A 340 -15.27 -14.60 -0.68
CA ARG A 340 -14.28 -15.49 -0.08
C ARG A 340 -12.85 -15.08 -0.43
N LEU A 341 -12.61 -14.73 -1.70
CA LEU A 341 -11.30 -14.30 -2.18
C LEU A 341 -10.86 -12.99 -1.51
N GLU A 342 -11.78 -12.05 -1.35
CA GLU A 342 -11.57 -10.80 -0.62
C GLU A 342 -11.28 -11.06 0.86
N LYS A 343 -12.07 -11.90 1.53
CA LYS A 343 -11.80 -12.30 2.93
C LYS A 343 -10.45 -13.01 3.12
N LYS A 344 -9.95 -13.69 2.09
CA LYS A 344 -8.62 -14.33 2.08
C LYS A 344 -7.49 -13.36 1.69
N ASN A 345 -7.77 -12.07 1.49
CA ASN A 345 -6.83 -11.05 1.01
C ASN A 345 -6.13 -11.44 -0.30
N LEU A 346 -6.85 -12.14 -1.19
CA LEU A 346 -6.33 -12.52 -2.51
C LEU A 346 -6.65 -11.46 -3.56
N ILE A 347 -7.81 -10.84 -3.41
CA ILE A 347 -8.29 -9.76 -4.25
C ILE A 347 -8.83 -8.62 -3.40
N THR A 348 -8.92 -7.45 -4.00
CA THR A 348 -9.53 -6.25 -3.43
C THR A 348 -10.58 -5.73 -4.41
N LYS A 349 -11.73 -5.28 -3.89
CA LYS A 349 -12.74 -4.59 -4.69
C LYS A 349 -12.31 -3.13 -4.89
N ILE A 350 -12.08 -2.76 -6.13
CA ILE A 350 -11.67 -1.39 -6.49
C ILE A 350 -12.91 -0.55 -6.82
N ASP A 351 -13.84 -1.12 -7.59
CA ASP A 351 -15.07 -0.45 -8.06
C ASP A 351 -16.26 -1.42 -8.06
N TYR A 352 -17.46 -0.92 -8.38
CA TYR A 352 -18.63 -1.76 -8.59
C TYR A 352 -18.34 -2.84 -9.65
N GLY A 353 -18.25 -4.09 -9.19
CA GLY A 353 -17.97 -5.26 -10.02
C GLY A 353 -16.51 -5.44 -10.46
N THR A 354 -15.60 -4.53 -10.10
CA THR A 354 -14.18 -4.59 -10.53
C THR A 354 -13.27 -4.98 -9.37
N TYR A 355 -12.43 -5.99 -9.60
CA TYR A 355 -11.54 -6.58 -8.61
C TYR A 355 -10.10 -6.69 -9.13
N GLN A 356 -9.12 -6.63 -8.24
CA GLN A 356 -7.70 -6.79 -8.57
C GLN A 356 -7.00 -7.67 -7.55
N PHE A 357 -5.97 -8.40 -7.98
CA PHE A 357 -5.09 -9.16 -7.08
C PHE A 357 -4.39 -8.24 -6.09
N GLU A 358 -4.32 -8.70 -4.84
CA GLU A 358 -3.47 -8.06 -3.84
C GLU A 358 -1.99 -8.28 -4.19
N ASP A 359 -1.58 -9.49 -4.56
CA ASP A 359 -0.20 -9.82 -4.93
C ASP A 359 -0.05 -9.97 -6.45
N GLU A 360 0.65 -9.03 -7.08
CA GLU A 360 0.93 -9.04 -8.53
C GLU A 360 1.80 -10.24 -8.94
N THR A 361 2.70 -10.72 -8.08
CA THR A 361 3.50 -11.92 -8.37
C THR A 361 2.63 -13.18 -8.36
N PHE A 362 1.62 -13.23 -7.49
CA PHE A 362 0.61 -14.29 -7.54
C PHE A 362 -0.30 -14.14 -8.76
N SER A 363 -0.67 -12.92 -9.15
CA SER A 363 -1.44 -12.66 -10.38
C SER A 363 -0.70 -13.16 -11.62
N ASP A 364 0.58 -12.83 -11.75
CA ASP A 364 1.44 -13.30 -12.86
C ASP A 364 1.52 -14.83 -12.84
N TRP A 365 1.72 -15.43 -11.66
CA TRP A 365 1.77 -16.88 -11.51
C TRP A 365 0.46 -17.55 -11.93
N VAL A 366 -0.70 -17.04 -11.51
CA VAL A 366 -2.02 -17.57 -11.90
C VAL A 366 -2.24 -17.45 -13.41
N LYS A 367 -1.73 -16.38 -14.04
CA LYS A 367 -1.87 -16.13 -15.48
C LYS A 367 -1.03 -17.09 -16.34
N TYR A 368 0.17 -17.44 -15.88
CA TYR A 368 1.13 -18.23 -16.65
C TYR A 368 1.36 -19.65 -16.11
N LYS A 369 0.62 -20.09 -15.10
CA LYS A 369 0.69 -21.47 -14.63
C LYS A 369 0.39 -22.42 -15.80
N GLU A 370 1.23 -23.42 -16.01
CA GLU A 370 0.90 -24.54 -16.86
C GLU A 370 -0.13 -25.42 -16.11
N ASP A 371 -1.13 -25.93 -16.83
CA ASP A 371 -2.25 -26.70 -16.26
C ASP A 371 -1.85 -28.07 -15.72
#